data_AF-A0A2V2D721-F1
#
_entry.id   AF-A0A2V2D721-F1
#
_cell.length_a   1.000
_cell.length_b   1.000
_cell.length_c   1.000
_cell.angle_alpha   90.00
_cell.angle_beta   90.00
_cell.angle_gamma   90.00
#
_symmetry.space_group_name_H-M   'P 1'
#
loop_
_entity.id
_entity.type
_entity.pdbx_description
1 polymer ?
#
loop_
_entity_poly.entity_id
_entity_poly.type
_entity_poly.pdbx_seq_one_letter_code
_entity_poly.pdbx_strand_id
1 'polypeptide(L)'
;MKRLLLILAMALPAADLLAWGAGHDVQVMQTFRKLPAQIRENISDQNQKAMLRWAHFPDGHKKPSANAAVVKAVGESEAKWLDGFIPSQFVFHSVNGKCAAFMMLAKSFREKRYDAATFYMGTLMHSIADPSAFNHGPLTHMLTYFRYNNAAFPKCNLDLIVYDSSPEIRKRTEELLEGFEPDMSEKKLDDILAELQIQAWKAAAFMSSIESGLYAPPAAGQTYSKEYVETMAQTANRQIREGVNLVCAAWAIANSDQKIDIENSEFTKPAKAKIPRPIAERGEKAIAEFVKAKKLSDDSIYAGISEGAGPLPAIGVVAEPSMEMGIAKLGFSSRLFAALCARTLKAEGKSFRLVSLFDIEKSVPNPKEVPILIIPTRAAFPNAKELNKYVENGGKLLIIGGTNANIANLGGYFAKRPNNETPVSPAYGTANTEEIKDMKIEFDGPLAAVAKKKVAPFAANPNTPAGWGKPVANLEIKILDDKVVPLAWLQYGKHQTKYCVCAAFKNAGGEIFAIWLPQYLIMPMLFTPEKERMPDWSKPRLDSFAKPIFLECVKLLEKPQPKGSLGGKN
;
A
#
# COMPACT_ATOMS: atom_id res chain seq x y z
N MET A 1 -39.04 -18.94 2.85
CA MET A 1 -38.61 -17.53 2.68
C MET A 1 -37.50 -17.06 3.63
N LYS A 2 -37.29 -17.63 4.84
CA LYS A 2 -36.27 -17.15 5.79
C LYS A 2 -34.80 -17.49 5.48
N ARG A 3 -34.52 -18.38 4.51
CA ARG A 3 -33.14 -18.74 4.10
C ARG A 3 -32.55 -17.89 2.96
N LEU A 4 -33.39 -17.19 2.17
CA LEU A 4 -32.90 -16.30 1.09
C LEU A 4 -32.41 -14.94 1.62
N LEU A 5 -32.98 -14.46 2.74
CA LEU A 5 -32.61 -13.19 3.37
C LEU A 5 -31.23 -13.23 4.06
N LEU A 6 -30.73 -14.41 4.45
CA LEU A 6 -29.41 -14.54 5.08
C LEU A 6 -28.25 -14.50 4.06
N ILE A 7 -28.51 -14.86 2.80
CA ILE A 7 -27.51 -14.80 1.71
C ILE A 7 -27.36 -13.36 1.19
N LEU A 8 -28.46 -12.58 1.15
CA LEU A 8 -28.38 -11.15 0.84
C LEU A 8 -27.69 -10.34 1.96
N ALA A 9 -27.84 -10.72 3.22
CA ALA A 9 -27.18 -10.03 4.35
C ALA A 9 -25.67 -10.27 4.42
N MET A 10 -25.16 -11.38 3.86
CA MET A 10 -23.71 -11.67 3.80
C MET A 10 -23.01 -11.13 2.54
N ALA A 11 -23.76 -10.71 1.52
CA ALA A 11 -23.20 -10.07 0.31
C ALA A 11 -23.05 -8.55 0.45
N LEU A 12 -23.76 -7.92 1.40
CA LEU A 12 -23.79 -6.46 1.53
C LEU A 12 -22.54 -5.77 2.12
N PRO A 13 -21.64 -6.42 2.91
CA PRO A 13 -20.38 -5.78 3.28
C PRO A 13 -19.24 -6.04 2.27
N ALA A 14 -19.45 -6.88 1.25
CA ALA A 14 -18.42 -7.18 0.25
C ALA A 14 -18.32 -6.09 -0.84
N ALA A 15 -19.42 -5.39 -1.14
CA ALA A 15 -19.41 -4.26 -2.07
C ALA A 15 -18.60 -3.07 -1.53
N ASP A 16 -18.57 -2.87 -0.20
CA ASP A 16 -17.74 -1.85 0.46
C ASP A 16 -16.24 -2.23 0.54
N LEU A 17 -15.88 -3.46 0.17
CA LEU A 17 -14.51 -3.98 0.18
C LEU A 17 -13.87 -4.02 -1.22
N LEU A 18 -14.66 -3.85 -2.27
CA LEU A 18 -14.16 -3.65 -3.63
C LEU A 18 -13.99 -2.14 -3.82
N ALA A 19 -12.82 -1.64 -3.45
CA ALA A 19 -12.48 -0.23 -3.56
C ALA A 19 -12.30 0.26 -5.01
N TRP A 20 -12.81 -0.48 -6.00
CA TRP A 20 -12.77 -0.15 -7.41
C TRP A 20 -13.64 -1.11 -8.25
N GLY A 21 -14.90 -1.33 -7.85
CA GLY A 21 -15.83 -2.22 -8.57
C GLY A 21 -16.44 -1.55 -9.80
N ALA A 22 -17.67 -1.04 -9.66
CA ALA A 22 -18.41 -0.44 -10.77
C ALA A 22 -17.79 0.87 -11.29
N GLY A 23 -16.81 1.43 -10.57
CA GLY A 23 -16.03 2.59 -10.98
C GLY A 23 -15.27 2.39 -12.28
N HIS A 24 -14.94 1.14 -12.64
CA HIS A 24 -14.41 0.83 -13.97
C HIS A 24 -15.39 1.23 -15.09
N ASP A 25 -16.69 1.05 -14.89
CA ASP A 25 -17.71 1.43 -15.88
C ASP A 25 -17.73 2.95 -16.08
N VAL A 26 -17.66 3.71 -14.98
CA VAL A 26 -17.58 5.18 -15.01
C VAL A 26 -16.33 5.61 -15.77
N GLN A 27 -15.16 5.10 -15.39
CA GLN A 27 -13.89 5.49 -15.98
C GLN A 27 -13.90 5.24 -17.50
N VAL A 28 -14.34 4.05 -17.92
CA VAL A 28 -14.40 3.65 -19.33
C VAL A 28 -15.39 4.53 -20.11
N MET A 29 -16.59 4.78 -19.59
CA MET A 29 -17.59 5.56 -20.31
C MET A 29 -17.24 7.05 -20.39
N GLN A 30 -16.68 7.63 -19.32
CA GLN A 30 -16.26 9.02 -19.37
C GLN A 30 -15.05 9.21 -20.28
N THR A 31 -14.12 8.24 -20.31
CA THR A 31 -13.03 8.21 -21.29
C THR A 31 -13.60 8.17 -22.71
N PHE A 32 -14.50 7.22 -23.00
CA PHE A 32 -15.10 7.09 -24.32
C PHE A 32 -15.82 8.36 -24.77
N ARG A 33 -16.59 9.01 -23.89
CA ARG A 33 -17.30 10.27 -24.20
C ARG A 33 -16.35 11.42 -24.56
N LYS A 34 -15.12 11.40 -24.05
CA LYS A 34 -14.10 12.44 -24.30
C LYS A 34 -13.18 12.11 -25.48
N LEU A 35 -13.33 10.95 -26.13
CA LEU A 35 -12.60 10.63 -27.34
C LEU A 35 -13.03 11.53 -28.52
N PRO A 36 -12.11 11.86 -29.45
CA PRO A 36 -12.44 12.54 -30.70
C PRO A 36 -13.51 11.81 -31.53
N ALA A 37 -14.33 12.56 -32.27
CA ALA A 37 -15.43 12.02 -33.09
C ALA A 37 -14.96 10.93 -34.05
N GLN A 38 -13.81 11.15 -34.71
CA GLN A 38 -13.18 10.19 -35.62
C GLN A 38 -12.87 8.81 -35.01
N ILE A 39 -12.76 8.71 -33.67
CA ILE A 39 -12.62 7.41 -32.99
C ILE A 39 -14.01 6.90 -32.58
N ARG A 40 -14.82 7.74 -31.93
CA ARG A 40 -16.12 7.35 -31.36
C ARG A 40 -17.11 6.85 -32.40
N GLU A 41 -17.18 7.50 -33.56
CA GLU A 41 -18.14 7.18 -34.62
C GLU A 41 -17.91 5.80 -35.24
N ASN A 42 -16.71 5.24 -35.08
CA ASN A 42 -16.39 3.88 -35.52
C ASN A 42 -16.82 2.79 -34.51
N ILE A 43 -17.26 3.16 -33.30
CA ILE A 43 -17.64 2.22 -32.25
C ILE A 43 -19.16 2.20 -32.10
N SER A 44 -19.78 1.10 -32.53
CA SER A 44 -21.23 0.87 -32.41
C SER A 44 -21.71 0.86 -30.96
N ASP A 45 -23.00 1.11 -30.74
CA ASP A 45 -23.62 1.03 -29.40
C ASP A 45 -23.46 -0.35 -28.74
N GLN A 46 -23.49 -1.41 -29.55
CA GLN A 46 -23.22 -2.77 -29.07
C GLN A 46 -21.79 -2.89 -28.54
N ASN A 47 -20.83 -2.30 -29.25
CA ASN A 47 -19.42 -2.31 -28.86
C ASN A 47 -19.13 -1.40 -27.66
N GLN A 48 -19.86 -0.29 -27.52
CA GLN A 48 -19.82 0.52 -26.30
C GLN A 48 -20.29 -0.28 -25.07
N LYS A 49 -21.40 -1.03 -25.20
CA LYS A 49 -21.86 -1.93 -24.13
C LYS A 49 -20.88 -3.08 -23.86
N ALA A 50 -20.25 -3.62 -24.91
CA ALA A 50 -19.24 -4.67 -24.76
C ALA A 50 -17.99 -4.16 -24.03
N MET A 51 -17.56 -2.93 -24.33
CA MET A 51 -16.40 -2.28 -23.69
C MET A 51 -16.55 -2.19 -22.17
N LEU A 52 -17.75 -1.90 -21.66
CA LEU A 52 -18.04 -1.94 -20.22
C LEU A 52 -17.76 -3.32 -19.62
N ARG A 53 -18.25 -4.38 -20.25
CA ARG A 53 -17.95 -5.76 -19.82
C ARG A 53 -16.44 -6.06 -19.87
N TRP A 54 -15.75 -5.52 -20.85
CA TRP A 54 -14.30 -5.72 -21.00
C TRP A 54 -13.47 -4.94 -19.99
N ALA A 55 -14.02 -3.89 -19.40
CA ALA A 55 -13.40 -3.21 -18.27
C ALA A 55 -13.12 -4.21 -17.14
N HIS A 56 -14.08 -5.06 -16.77
CA HIS A 56 -13.92 -6.05 -15.70
C HIS A 56 -13.13 -7.32 -16.08
N PHE A 57 -12.65 -7.42 -17.33
CA PHE A 57 -11.99 -8.63 -17.81
C PHE A 57 -10.66 -8.94 -17.12
N PRO A 58 -9.78 -7.96 -16.83
CA PRO A 58 -8.50 -8.21 -16.16
C PRO A 58 -8.63 -8.84 -14.77
N ASP A 59 -9.74 -8.68 -14.06
CA ASP A 59 -9.90 -9.22 -12.69
C ASP A 59 -10.13 -10.73 -12.65
N GLY A 60 -10.34 -11.37 -13.80
CA GLY A 60 -10.49 -12.82 -13.85
C GLY A 60 -9.17 -13.58 -13.78
N HIS A 61 -9.28 -14.89 -13.52
CA HIS A 61 -8.12 -15.80 -13.48
C HIS A 61 -8.15 -16.86 -14.58
N LYS A 62 -9.13 -16.81 -15.48
CA LYS A 62 -9.25 -17.77 -16.58
C LYS A 62 -8.34 -17.37 -17.74
N LYS A 63 -7.98 -18.36 -18.56
CA LYS A 63 -7.33 -18.14 -19.85
C LYS A 63 -8.25 -17.33 -20.80
N PRO A 64 -7.71 -16.41 -21.61
CA PRO A 64 -8.47 -15.72 -22.65
C PRO A 64 -9.29 -16.64 -23.57
N SER A 65 -8.68 -17.70 -24.11
CA SER A 65 -9.36 -18.62 -25.05
C SER A 65 -10.50 -19.44 -24.43
N ALA A 66 -10.49 -19.61 -23.10
CA ALA A 66 -11.55 -20.29 -22.38
C ALA A 66 -12.84 -19.44 -22.25
N ASN A 67 -12.81 -18.18 -22.68
CA ASN A 67 -13.96 -17.29 -22.67
C ASN A 67 -14.51 -17.13 -24.10
N ALA A 68 -15.67 -17.73 -24.38
CA ALA A 68 -16.32 -17.66 -25.69
C ALA A 68 -16.60 -16.23 -26.16
N ALA A 69 -16.85 -15.29 -25.25
CA ALA A 69 -17.06 -13.89 -25.60
C ALA A 69 -15.75 -13.23 -26.07
N VAL A 70 -14.59 -13.63 -25.53
CA VAL A 70 -13.27 -13.16 -25.99
C VAL A 70 -12.99 -13.73 -27.37
N VAL A 71 -13.16 -15.04 -27.55
CA VAL A 71 -13.00 -15.70 -28.86
C VAL A 71 -13.86 -15.03 -29.93
N LYS A 72 -15.10 -14.65 -29.59
CA LYS A 72 -15.97 -13.89 -30.48
C LYS A 72 -15.43 -12.49 -30.81
N ALA A 73 -14.86 -11.79 -29.83
CA ALA A 73 -14.40 -10.41 -29.99
C ALA A 73 -13.08 -10.30 -30.75
N VAL A 74 -12.09 -11.15 -30.44
CA VAL A 74 -10.74 -11.08 -31.01
C VAL A 74 -10.42 -12.14 -32.06
N GLY A 75 -11.23 -13.21 -32.13
CA GLY A 75 -11.00 -14.37 -32.98
C GLY A 75 -10.25 -15.50 -32.25
N GLU A 76 -10.43 -16.75 -32.71
CA GLU A 76 -9.87 -17.94 -32.05
C GLU A 76 -8.34 -17.97 -32.07
N SER A 77 -7.73 -17.62 -33.20
CA SER A 77 -6.27 -17.58 -33.34
C SER A 77 -5.64 -16.57 -32.38
N GLU A 78 -6.22 -15.37 -32.29
CA GLU A 78 -5.75 -14.30 -31.41
C GLU A 78 -5.98 -14.65 -29.93
N ALA A 79 -7.13 -15.24 -29.59
CA ALA A 79 -7.39 -15.70 -28.23
C ALA A 79 -6.42 -16.82 -27.79
N LYS A 80 -6.07 -17.75 -28.69
CA LYS A 80 -5.05 -18.79 -28.43
C LYS A 80 -3.65 -18.20 -28.33
N TRP A 81 -3.32 -17.19 -29.15
CA TRP A 81 -2.07 -16.46 -29.03
C TRP A 81 -1.96 -15.77 -27.68
N LEU A 82 -3.03 -15.11 -27.22
CA LEU A 82 -3.08 -14.50 -25.90
C LEU A 82 -2.83 -15.52 -24.78
N ASP A 83 -3.35 -16.75 -24.85
CA ASP A 83 -3.08 -17.78 -23.83
C ASP A 83 -1.59 -18.11 -23.65
N GLY A 84 -0.81 -18.03 -24.73
CA GLY A 84 0.64 -18.31 -24.70
C GLY A 84 1.44 -17.22 -24.01
N PHE A 85 0.87 -16.00 -23.94
CA PHE A 85 1.56 -14.81 -23.45
C PHE A 85 0.97 -14.26 -22.13
N ILE A 86 -0.36 -14.34 -22.01
CA ILE A 86 -1.22 -13.90 -20.91
C ILE A 86 -1.93 -15.17 -20.40
N PRO A 87 -1.24 -16.00 -19.58
CA PRO A 87 -1.74 -17.30 -19.16
C PRO A 87 -3.01 -17.21 -18.28
N SER A 88 -3.32 -16.02 -17.78
CA SER A 88 -4.59 -15.69 -17.14
C SER A 88 -4.95 -14.23 -17.40
N GLN A 89 -6.25 -13.95 -17.44
CA GLN A 89 -6.84 -12.61 -17.48
C GLN A 89 -6.12 -11.59 -16.56
N PHE A 90 -5.79 -12.00 -15.33
CA PHE A 90 -5.05 -11.19 -14.36
C PHE A 90 -3.72 -10.60 -14.86
N VAL A 91 -3.06 -11.26 -15.81
CA VAL A 91 -1.76 -10.81 -16.34
C VAL A 91 -1.89 -9.52 -17.17
N PHE A 92 -3.09 -9.08 -17.55
CA PHE A 92 -3.29 -7.74 -18.14
C PHE A 92 -2.87 -6.59 -17.22
N HIS A 93 -2.87 -6.79 -15.90
CA HIS A 93 -2.34 -5.82 -14.93
C HIS A 93 -0.81 -5.64 -15.03
N SER A 94 -0.09 -6.60 -15.60
CA SER A 94 1.36 -6.51 -15.77
C SER A 94 1.75 -5.54 -16.87
N VAL A 95 2.97 -5.00 -16.80
CA VAL A 95 3.56 -4.16 -17.87
C VAL A 95 3.46 -4.85 -19.23
N ASN A 96 3.84 -6.12 -19.30
CA ASN A 96 3.77 -6.94 -20.50
C ASN A 96 2.34 -7.05 -21.05
N GLY A 97 1.36 -7.26 -20.16
CA GLY A 97 -0.06 -7.30 -20.51
C GLY A 97 -0.57 -5.97 -21.07
N LYS A 98 -0.23 -4.85 -20.43
CA LYS A 98 -0.57 -3.48 -20.89
C LYS A 98 0.04 -3.18 -22.25
N CYS A 99 1.33 -3.46 -22.45
CA CYS A 99 2.02 -3.27 -23.73
C CYS A 99 1.37 -4.09 -24.85
N ALA A 100 1.04 -5.36 -24.60
CA ALA A 100 0.34 -6.18 -25.59
C ALA A 100 -1.07 -5.65 -25.88
N ALA A 101 -1.85 -5.29 -24.86
CA ALA A 101 -3.18 -4.70 -25.06
C ALA A 101 -3.10 -3.41 -25.91
N PHE A 102 -2.10 -2.56 -25.69
CA PHE A 102 -1.88 -1.36 -26.49
C PHE A 102 -1.53 -1.67 -27.95
N MET A 103 -0.56 -2.55 -28.20
CA MET A 103 -0.18 -2.94 -29.57
C MET A 103 -1.36 -3.57 -30.32
N MET A 104 -2.13 -4.43 -29.63
CA MET A 104 -3.31 -5.08 -30.21
C MET A 104 -4.46 -4.11 -30.45
N LEU A 105 -4.61 -3.07 -29.62
CA LEU A 105 -5.56 -1.97 -29.86
C LEU A 105 -5.20 -1.21 -31.15
N ALA A 106 -3.93 -0.81 -31.29
CA ALA A 106 -3.45 -0.12 -32.50
C ALA A 106 -3.60 -0.99 -33.76
N LYS A 107 -3.25 -2.28 -33.68
CA LYS A 107 -3.47 -3.25 -34.75
C LYS A 107 -4.95 -3.36 -35.13
N SER A 108 -5.82 -3.48 -34.13
CA SER A 108 -7.28 -3.61 -34.33
C SER A 108 -7.90 -2.37 -34.98
N PHE A 109 -7.44 -1.16 -34.62
CA PHE A 109 -7.84 0.07 -35.30
C PHE A 109 -7.38 0.08 -36.77
N ARG A 110 -6.12 -0.30 -37.04
CA ARG A 110 -5.57 -0.36 -38.41
C ARG A 110 -6.35 -1.33 -39.30
N GLU A 111 -6.72 -2.47 -38.74
CA GLU A 111 -7.49 -3.53 -39.42
C GLU A 111 -9.01 -3.26 -39.42
N LYS A 112 -9.46 -2.15 -38.83
CA LYS A 112 -10.89 -1.80 -38.66
C LYS A 112 -11.71 -2.88 -37.94
N ARG A 113 -11.08 -3.67 -37.07
CA ARG A 113 -11.72 -4.69 -36.22
C ARG A 113 -12.20 -4.06 -34.92
N TYR A 114 -13.27 -3.27 -34.99
CA TYR A 114 -13.74 -2.48 -33.85
C TYR A 114 -14.23 -3.32 -32.65
N ASP A 115 -14.70 -4.54 -32.87
CA ASP A 115 -15.04 -5.48 -31.78
C ASP A 115 -13.78 -5.82 -30.95
N ALA A 116 -12.69 -6.17 -31.63
CA ALA A 116 -11.39 -6.42 -30.99
C ALA A 116 -10.82 -5.14 -30.35
N ALA A 117 -10.93 -3.99 -31.04
CA ALA A 117 -10.51 -2.71 -30.48
C ALA A 117 -11.23 -2.39 -29.17
N THR A 118 -12.54 -2.64 -29.06
CA THR A 118 -13.27 -2.41 -27.80
C THR A 118 -12.88 -3.37 -26.68
N PHE A 119 -12.52 -4.62 -27.01
CA PHE A 119 -11.93 -5.55 -26.04
C PHE A 119 -10.64 -5.01 -25.44
N TYR A 120 -9.69 -4.62 -26.30
CA TYR A 120 -8.40 -4.10 -25.83
C TYR A 120 -8.51 -2.74 -25.16
N MET A 121 -9.40 -1.87 -25.65
CA MET A 121 -9.68 -0.57 -25.04
C MET A 121 -10.21 -0.74 -23.61
N GLY A 122 -11.25 -1.55 -23.38
CA GLY A 122 -11.76 -1.80 -22.02
C GLY A 122 -10.71 -2.42 -21.09
N THR A 123 -10.02 -3.45 -21.56
CA THR A 123 -8.97 -4.16 -20.80
C THR A 123 -7.80 -3.23 -20.42
N LEU A 124 -7.35 -2.39 -21.35
CA LEU A 124 -6.24 -1.47 -21.15
C LEU A 124 -6.63 -0.33 -20.20
N MET A 125 -7.82 0.25 -20.38
CA MET A 125 -8.34 1.31 -19.52
C MET A 125 -8.48 0.87 -18.05
N HIS A 126 -8.96 -0.35 -17.82
CA HIS A 126 -8.93 -0.97 -16.47
C HIS A 126 -7.50 -1.03 -15.94
N SER A 127 -6.62 -1.64 -16.72
CA SER A 127 -5.26 -1.96 -16.28
C SER A 127 -4.41 -0.72 -15.97
N ILE A 128 -4.66 0.41 -16.64
CA ILE A 128 -3.98 1.69 -16.34
C ILE A 128 -4.65 2.44 -15.17
N ALA A 129 -5.95 2.26 -14.95
CA ALA A 129 -6.66 2.90 -13.84
C ALA A 129 -6.34 2.23 -12.50
N ASP A 130 -6.21 0.90 -12.49
CA ASP A 130 -6.05 0.06 -11.29
C ASP A 130 -4.89 0.47 -10.37
N PRO A 131 -3.68 0.83 -10.85
CA PRO A 131 -2.62 1.29 -9.95
C PRO A 131 -2.91 2.62 -9.23
N SER A 132 -3.88 3.40 -9.73
CA SER A 132 -4.42 4.60 -9.07
C SER A 132 -5.76 4.34 -8.36
N ALA A 133 -6.15 3.08 -8.22
CA ALA A 133 -7.33 2.71 -7.46
C ALA A 133 -7.17 3.11 -5.99
N PHE A 134 -8.27 3.49 -5.34
CA PHE A 134 -8.23 4.04 -3.99
C PHE A 134 -7.52 3.09 -3.01
N ASN A 135 -7.79 1.79 -3.05
CA ASN A 135 -7.12 0.76 -2.23
C ASN A 135 -5.63 0.53 -2.53
N HIS A 136 -5.00 1.29 -3.42
CA HIS A 136 -3.56 1.19 -3.68
C HIS A 136 -2.75 2.26 -2.92
N GLY A 137 -3.42 3.28 -2.36
CA GLY A 137 -2.78 4.22 -1.43
C GLY A 137 -2.50 3.59 -0.05
N PRO A 138 -1.37 3.90 0.62
CA PRO A 138 -0.99 3.27 1.89
C PRO A 138 -2.00 3.37 3.02
N LEU A 139 -2.60 4.52 3.22
CA LEU A 139 -3.64 4.71 4.22
C LEU A 139 -4.90 3.92 3.83
N THR A 140 -5.34 4.06 2.59
CA THR A 140 -6.61 3.53 2.11
C THR A 140 -6.61 2.01 2.08
N HIS A 141 -5.55 1.41 1.54
CA HIS A 141 -5.37 -0.04 1.53
C HIS A 141 -5.42 -0.61 2.94
N MET A 142 -4.77 0.04 3.92
CA MET A 142 -4.85 -0.37 5.31
C MET A 142 -6.30 -0.26 5.79
N LEU A 143 -6.97 0.88 5.68
CA LEU A 143 -8.35 1.07 6.16
C LEU A 143 -9.42 0.24 5.43
N THR A 144 -9.12 -0.22 4.22
CA THR A 144 -9.98 -1.12 3.45
C THR A 144 -9.89 -2.54 3.99
N TYR A 145 -8.68 -3.04 4.22
CA TYR A 145 -8.45 -4.44 4.59
C TYR A 145 -8.34 -4.69 6.10
N PHE A 146 -8.24 -3.61 6.88
CA PHE A 146 -8.10 -3.59 8.33
C PHE A 146 -9.38 -3.02 8.97
N ARG A 147 -10.48 -3.76 8.90
CA ARG A 147 -11.76 -3.35 9.51
C ARG A 147 -12.11 -4.26 10.67
N TYR A 148 -11.94 -3.74 11.88
CA TYR A 148 -12.35 -4.41 13.10
C TYR A 148 -13.76 -3.99 13.53
N ASN A 149 -14.54 -4.96 13.99
CA ASN A 149 -15.94 -4.74 14.38
C ASN A 149 -16.10 -3.78 15.58
N ASN A 150 -15.07 -3.62 16.40
CA ASN A 150 -15.06 -2.74 17.57
C ASN A 150 -14.67 -1.28 17.25
N ALA A 151 -14.27 -0.97 16.02
CA ALA A 151 -13.79 0.35 15.63
C ALA A 151 -14.77 1.10 14.72
N ALA A 152 -14.86 2.41 14.92
CA ALA A 152 -15.66 3.29 14.07
C ALA A 152 -14.82 3.83 12.90
N PHE A 153 -14.86 3.12 11.78
CA PHE A 153 -14.24 3.55 10.53
C PHE A 153 -15.07 4.65 9.85
N PRO A 154 -14.42 5.53 9.05
CA PRO A 154 -15.15 6.54 8.31
C PRO A 154 -16.01 5.86 7.25
N LYS A 155 -17.23 6.35 7.07
CA LYS A 155 -18.08 5.94 5.96
C LYS A 155 -17.65 6.70 4.72
N CYS A 156 -16.72 6.12 3.97
CA CYS A 156 -16.31 6.61 2.66
C CYS A 156 -16.66 5.54 1.63
N ASN A 157 -17.29 5.95 0.52
CA ASN A 157 -17.40 5.07 -0.63
C ASN A 157 -16.08 5.18 -1.40
N LEU A 158 -15.35 4.07 -1.51
CA LEU A 158 -14.04 4.02 -2.15
C LEU A 158 -14.22 3.49 -3.55
N ASP A 159 -15.15 4.00 -4.35
CA ASP A 159 -15.38 3.54 -5.71
C ASP A 159 -15.79 4.74 -6.58
N LEU A 160 -15.23 4.86 -7.79
CA LEU A 160 -15.60 5.93 -8.73
C LEU A 160 -17.06 5.89 -9.16
N ILE A 161 -17.83 4.83 -8.87
CA ILE A 161 -19.29 4.83 -9.06
C ILE A 161 -20.00 5.99 -8.34
N VAL A 162 -19.38 6.56 -7.30
CA VAL A 162 -19.87 7.76 -6.62
C VAL A 162 -19.97 8.96 -7.57
N TYR A 163 -19.14 9.00 -8.62
CA TYR A 163 -19.24 10.00 -9.67
C TYR A 163 -20.68 10.09 -10.21
N ASP A 164 -21.34 8.97 -10.52
CA ASP A 164 -22.68 9.00 -11.11
C ASP A 164 -23.75 9.48 -10.13
N SER A 165 -23.54 9.27 -8.83
CA SER A 165 -24.49 9.63 -7.77
C SER A 165 -24.24 10.99 -7.11
N SER A 166 -23.08 11.63 -7.36
CA SER A 166 -22.68 12.89 -6.74
C SER A 166 -22.54 14.02 -7.77
N PRO A 167 -23.51 14.95 -7.88
CA PRO A 167 -23.42 16.12 -8.75
C PRO A 167 -22.17 16.99 -8.47
N GLU A 168 -21.75 17.06 -7.21
CA GLU A 168 -20.57 17.85 -6.79
C GLU A 168 -19.28 17.28 -7.37
N ILE A 169 -19.09 15.96 -7.32
CA ILE A 169 -17.92 15.29 -7.89
C ILE A 169 -17.92 15.42 -9.41
N ARG A 170 -19.09 15.25 -10.06
CA ARG A 170 -19.19 15.40 -11.53
C ARG A 170 -18.80 16.81 -11.96
N LYS A 171 -19.43 17.82 -11.35
CA LYS A 171 -19.15 19.22 -11.64
C LYS A 171 -17.66 19.52 -11.45
N ARG A 172 -17.08 19.10 -10.32
CA ARG A 172 -15.66 19.34 -10.05
C ARG A 172 -14.74 18.64 -11.05
N THR A 173 -15.09 17.42 -11.47
CA THR A 173 -14.34 16.69 -12.50
C THR A 173 -14.44 17.40 -13.85
N GLU A 174 -15.61 17.92 -14.22
CA GLU A 174 -15.82 18.69 -15.45
C GLU A 174 -15.01 19.99 -15.45
N GLU A 175 -14.96 20.71 -14.33
CA GLU A 175 -14.09 21.89 -14.15
C GLU A 175 -12.61 21.51 -14.34
N LEU A 176 -12.15 20.39 -13.76
CA LEU A 176 -10.76 19.92 -13.93
C LEU A 176 -10.45 19.46 -15.36
N LEU A 177 -11.46 19.07 -16.13
CA LEU A 177 -11.36 18.67 -17.53
C LEU A 177 -11.57 19.85 -18.50
N GLU A 178 -11.89 21.05 -18.01
CA GLU A 178 -12.03 22.23 -18.84
C GLU A 178 -10.74 22.51 -19.62
N GLY A 179 -10.87 22.81 -20.91
CA GLY A 179 -9.72 23.03 -21.81
C GLY A 179 -8.87 21.78 -22.09
N PHE A 180 -9.29 20.57 -21.67
CA PHE A 180 -8.60 19.35 -22.08
C PHE A 180 -8.81 19.06 -23.57
N GLU A 181 -7.71 19.01 -24.31
CA GLU A 181 -7.69 18.57 -25.70
C GLU A 181 -7.03 17.18 -25.80
N PRO A 182 -7.71 16.17 -26.39
CA PRO A 182 -7.11 14.87 -26.65
C PRO A 182 -5.86 14.98 -27.53
N ASP A 183 -4.77 14.35 -27.09
CA ASP A 183 -3.51 14.35 -27.83
C ASP A 183 -3.56 13.36 -29.00
N MET A 184 -3.80 13.89 -30.20
CA MET A 184 -3.80 13.15 -31.47
C MET A 184 -2.47 13.22 -32.22
N SER A 185 -1.42 13.80 -31.62
CA SER A 185 -0.12 13.94 -32.28
C SER A 185 0.49 12.57 -32.59
N GLU A 186 1.28 12.50 -33.66
CA GLU A 186 2.01 11.29 -33.98
C GLU A 186 3.05 10.99 -32.89
N LYS A 187 2.92 9.83 -32.26
CA LYS A 187 3.86 9.32 -31.26
C LYS A 187 4.51 8.04 -31.76
N LYS A 188 5.77 7.82 -31.40
CA LYS A 188 6.44 6.56 -31.71
C LYS A 188 5.90 5.46 -30.81
N LEU A 189 5.61 4.29 -31.38
CA LEU A 189 5.17 3.10 -30.66
C LEU A 189 6.08 2.81 -29.46
N ASP A 190 7.40 2.80 -29.67
CA ASP A 190 8.39 2.52 -28.64
C ASP A 190 8.35 3.51 -27.46
N ASP A 191 7.99 4.78 -27.72
CA ASP A 191 7.88 5.79 -26.67
C ASP A 191 6.67 5.50 -25.77
N ILE A 192 5.53 5.14 -26.35
CA ILE A 192 4.35 4.74 -25.58
C ILE A 192 4.60 3.46 -24.80
N LEU A 193 5.25 2.46 -25.41
CA LEU A 193 5.58 1.22 -24.74
C LEU A 193 6.56 1.44 -23.57
N ALA A 194 7.50 2.39 -23.68
CA ALA A 194 8.35 2.79 -22.56
C ALA A 194 7.56 3.53 -21.46
N GLU A 195 6.64 4.43 -21.83
CA GLU A 195 5.78 5.16 -20.89
C GLU A 195 4.86 4.24 -20.09
N LEU A 196 4.33 3.17 -20.72
CA LEU A 196 3.48 2.19 -20.05
C LEU A 196 4.19 1.44 -18.91
N GLN A 197 5.52 1.32 -18.95
CA GLN A 197 6.28 0.64 -17.90
C GLN A 197 6.34 1.45 -16.61
N ILE A 198 6.41 2.78 -16.72
CA ILE A 198 6.43 3.70 -15.57
C ILE A 198 5.02 4.15 -15.15
N GLN A 199 3.99 3.87 -15.96
CA GLN A 199 2.63 4.36 -15.70
C GLN A 199 2.10 3.92 -14.32
N ALA A 200 2.29 2.65 -13.95
CA ALA A 200 1.85 2.14 -12.66
C ALA A 200 2.52 2.85 -11.46
N TRP A 201 3.80 3.23 -11.62
CA TRP A 201 4.55 3.99 -10.63
C TRP A 201 4.01 5.40 -10.44
N LYS A 202 3.72 6.10 -11.55
CA LYS A 202 3.13 7.44 -11.52
C LYS A 202 1.72 7.43 -10.95
N ALA A 203 0.93 6.42 -11.28
CA ALA A 203 -0.42 6.23 -10.79
C ALA A 203 -0.47 5.92 -9.28
N ALA A 204 0.40 5.03 -8.79
CA ALA A 204 0.53 4.75 -7.36
C ALA A 204 0.97 5.98 -6.56
N ALA A 205 1.95 6.74 -7.08
CA ALA A 205 2.40 7.98 -6.45
C ALA A 205 1.34 9.08 -6.46
N PHE A 206 0.54 9.16 -7.51
CA PHE A 206 -0.61 10.06 -7.53
C PHE A 206 -1.61 9.68 -6.43
N MET A 207 -2.01 8.41 -6.33
CA MET A 207 -2.95 7.97 -5.29
C MET A 207 -2.40 8.25 -3.89
N SER A 208 -1.13 7.92 -3.62
CA SER A 208 -0.53 8.20 -2.31
C SER A 208 -0.47 9.70 -1.97
N SER A 209 -0.39 10.57 -2.99
CA SER A 209 -0.34 12.02 -2.80
C SER A 209 -1.68 12.66 -2.40
N ILE A 210 -2.81 11.97 -2.61
CA ILE A 210 -4.15 12.56 -2.41
C ILE A 210 -5.09 11.73 -1.50
N GLU A 211 -4.72 10.48 -1.18
CA GLU A 211 -5.61 9.54 -0.50
C GLU A 211 -6.14 10.00 0.87
N SER A 212 -5.37 10.81 1.62
CA SER A 212 -5.85 11.33 2.91
C SER A 212 -7.14 12.15 2.76
N GLY A 213 -7.38 12.78 1.60
CA GLY A 213 -8.61 13.52 1.33
C GLY A 213 -9.86 12.64 1.39
N LEU A 214 -9.76 11.34 1.08
CA LEU A 214 -10.87 10.38 1.17
C LEU A 214 -11.39 10.18 2.60
N TYR A 215 -10.59 10.56 3.59
CA TYR A 215 -10.83 10.32 5.00
C TYR A 215 -10.98 11.61 5.81
N ALA A 216 -10.96 12.77 5.14
CA ALA A 216 -11.18 14.05 5.80
C ALA A 216 -12.63 14.12 6.32
N PRO A 217 -12.84 14.55 7.58
CA PRO A 217 -14.17 14.60 8.17
C PRO A 217 -15.06 15.62 7.45
N PRO A 218 -16.32 15.27 7.10
CA PRO A 218 -17.25 16.22 6.50
C PRO A 218 -17.68 17.30 7.49
N ALA A 219 -18.04 18.48 6.99
CA ALA A 219 -18.69 19.50 7.80
C ALA A 219 -20.10 19.03 8.23
N ALA A 220 -20.65 19.65 9.29
CA ALA A 220 -21.97 19.30 9.78
C ALA A 220 -23.04 19.42 8.66
N GLY A 221 -23.81 18.34 8.46
CA GLY A 221 -24.85 18.28 7.43
C GLY A 221 -24.37 17.89 6.03
N GLN A 222 -23.08 17.69 5.81
CA GLN A 222 -22.53 17.22 4.53
C GLN A 222 -22.30 15.71 4.53
N THR A 223 -22.59 15.06 3.40
CA THR A 223 -22.27 13.63 3.19
C THR A 223 -20.77 13.42 3.00
N TYR A 224 -20.12 14.31 2.24
CA TYR A 224 -18.71 14.24 1.89
C TYR A 224 -18.00 15.55 2.25
N SER A 225 -16.72 15.46 2.61
CA SER A 225 -15.87 16.64 2.80
C SER A 225 -15.45 17.24 1.45
N LYS A 226 -14.99 18.49 1.46
CA LYS A 226 -14.46 19.14 0.25
C LYS A 226 -13.24 18.40 -0.29
N GLU A 227 -12.39 17.92 0.61
CA GLU A 227 -11.19 17.13 0.30
C GLU A 227 -11.56 15.79 -0.32
N TYR A 228 -12.63 15.12 0.15
CA TYR A 228 -13.13 13.90 -0.48
C TYR A 228 -13.59 14.19 -1.92
N VAL A 229 -14.39 15.24 -2.12
CA VAL A 229 -14.88 15.63 -3.46
C VAL A 229 -13.70 15.95 -4.39
N GLU A 230 -12.70 16.69 -3.91
CA GLU A 230 -11.50 17.01 -4.67
C GLU A 230 -10.70 15.75 -5.03
N THR A 231 -10.43 14.86 -4.08
CA THR A 231 -9.69 13.62 -4.34
C THR A 231 -10.41 12.74 -5.37
N MET A 232 -11.73 12.56 -5.24
CA MET A 232 -12.52 11.79 -6.21
C MET A 232 -12.47 12.40 -7.62
N ALA A 233 -12.63 13.72 -7.71
CA ALA A 233 -12.63 14.44 -8.98
C ALA A 233 -11.24 14.43 -9.65
N GLN A 234 -10.16 14.59 -8.87
CA GLN A 234 -8.79 14.50 -9.38
C GLN A 234 -8.49 13.10 -9.91
N THR A 235 -8.93 12.05 -9.22
CA THR A 235 -8.73 10.67 -9.70
C THR A 235 -9.50 10.40 -10.98
N ALA A 236 -10.78 10.80 -11.05
CA ALA A 236 -11.57 10.69 -12.28
C ALA A 236 -10.92 11.46 -13.44
N ASN A 237 -10.53 12.73 -13.22
CA ASN A 237 -9.85 13.56 -14.20
C ASN A 237 -8.56 12.91 -14.74
N ARG A 238 -7.70 12.40 -13.85
CA ARG A 238 -6.46 11.72 -14.24
C ARG A 238 -6.75 10.54 -15.15
N GLN A 239 -7.63 9.63 -14.72
CA GLN A 239 -7.88 8.39 -15.44
C GLN A 239 -8.58 8.62 -16.78
N ILE A 240 -9.46 9.62 -16.86
CA ILE A 240 -10.07 10.05 -18.13
C ILE A 240 -9.00 10.56 -19.08
N ARG A 241 -8.13 11.49 -18.64
CA ARG A 241 -7.06 12.06 -19.48
C ARG A 241 -6.08 10.99 -19.97
N GLU A 242 -5.62 10.11 -19.07
CA GLU A 242 -4.72 9.01 -19.42
C GLU A 242 -5.37 8.03 -20.40
N GLY A 243 -6.62 7.63 -20.14
CA GLY A 243 -7.37 6.74 -21.02
C GLY A 243 -7.59 7.34 -22.42
N VAL A 244 -8.01 8.61 -22.48
CA VAL A 244 -8.23 9.32 -23.75
C VAL A 244 -6.94 9.38 -24.56
N ASN A 245 -5.86 9.87 -23.96
CA ASN A 245 -4.59 10.06 -24.66
C ASN A 245 -3.97 8.73 -25.11
N LEU A 246 -4.16 7.65 -24.35
CA LEU A 246 -3.64 6.33 -24.73
C LEU A 246 -4.44 5.74 -25.91
N VAL A 247 -5.77 5.86 -25.91
CA VAL A 247 -6.59 5.44 -27.06
C VAL A 247 -6.28 6.29 -28.30
N CYS A 248 -6.09 7.60 -28.14
CA CYS A 248 -5.71 8.51 -29.22
C CYS A 248 -4.32 8.17 -29.79
N ALA A 249 -3.35 7.84 -28.94
CA ALA A 249 -2.03 7.38 -29.38
C ALA A 249 -2.11 6.06 -30.17
N ALA A 250 -2.93 5.09 -29.71
CA ALA A 250 -3.15 3.85 -30.46
C ALA A 250 -3.77 4.11 -31.83
N TRP A 251 -4.73 5.05 -31.91
CA TRP A 251 -5.34 5.49 -33.17
C TRP A 251 -4.33 6.19 -34.11
N ALA A 252 -3.53 7.11 -33.58
CA ALA A 252 -2.50 7.81 -34.37
C ALA A 252 -1.48 6.82 -34.95
N ILE A 253 -1.00 5.87 -34.14
CA ILE A 253 -0.11 4.79 -34.62
C ILE A 253 -0.80 3.95 -35.68
N ALA A 254 -2.07 3.57 -35.48
CA ALA A 254 -2.83 2.79 -36.45
C ALA A 254 -2.91 3.44 -37.84
N ASN A 255 -2.95 4.78 -37.89
CA ASN A 255 -3.03 5.59 -39.12
C ASN A 255 -1.66 6.12 -39.60
N SER A 256 -0.56 5.63 -39.02
CA SER A 256 0.81 5.93 -39.46
C SER A 256 1.45 4.74 -40.17
N ASP A 257 2.61 4.97 -40.79
CA ASP A 257 3.43 3.92 -41.42
C ASP A 257 4.24 3.07 -40.41
N GLN A 258 4.08 3.31 -39.10
CA GLN A 258 4.81 2.58 -38.07
C GLN A 258 4.46 1.08 -38.07
N LYS A 259 5.49 0.22 -38.05
CA LYS A 259 5.31 -1.23 -37.99
C LYS A 259 4.80 -1.65 -36.60
N ILE A 260 3.68 -2.38 -36.56
CA ILE A 260 3.16 -3.01 -35.32
C ILE A 260 3.55 -4.49 -35.35
N ASP A 261 4.75 -4.81 -34.87
CA ASP A 261 5.31 -6.17 -34.90
C ASP A 261 5.17 -6.86 -33.53
N ILE A 262 3.96 -7.34 -33.25
CA ILE A 262 3.62 -7.99 -31.98
C ILE A 262 4.40 -9.28 -31.77
N GLU A 263 4.65 -10.07 -32.82
CA GLU A 263 5.36 -11.36 -32.71
C GLU A 263 6.83 -11.18 -32.35
N ASN A 264 7.46 -10.11 -32.82
CA ASN A 264 8.87 -9.84 -32.55
C ASN A 264 9.12 -8.89 -31.37
N SER A 265 8.07 -8.31 -30.80
CA SER A 265 8.14 -7.39 -29.66
C SER A 265 8.88 -8.00 -28.45
N GLU A 266 9.71 -7.20 -27.79
CA GLU A 266 10.39 -7.58 -26.56
C GLU A 266 9.44 -7.78 -25.35
N PHE A 267 8.19 -7.34 -25.49
CA PHE A 267 7.16 -7.50 -24.46
C PHE A 267 6.39 -8.80 -24.60
N THR A 268 6.38 -9.44 -25.77
CA THR A 268 5.63 -10.67 -26.05
C THR A 268 6.46 -11.94 -25.92
N LYS A 269 7.78 -11.79 -25.70
CA LYS A 269 8.73 -12.90 -25.54
C LYS A 269 9.00 -13.21 -24.06
N PRO A 270 9.29 -14.47 -23.70
CA PRO A 270 9.64 -14.82 -22.32
C PRO A 270 10.89 -14.04 -21.86
N ALA A 271 10.89 -13.55 -20.62
CA ALA A 271 11.98 -12.75 -20.03
C ALA A 271 13.37 -13.44 -20.04
N LYS A 272 13.43 -14.76 -20.32
CA LYS A 272 14.67 -15.55 -20.42
C LYS A 272 15.30 -15.56 -21.82
N ALA A 273 14.66 -14.97 -22.82
CA ALA A 273 15.26 -14.87 -24.14
C ALA A 273 16.44 -13.88 -24.09
N LYS A 274 17.63 -14.28 -24.56
CA LYS A 274 18.80 -13.39 -24.72
C LYS A 274 18.59 -12.42 -25.90
N ILE A 275 17.56 -11.58 -25.81
CA ILE A 275 17.19 -10.61 -26.83
C ILE A 275 17.43 -9.23 -26.23
N PRO A 276 18.07 -8.29 -26.94
CA PRO A 276 18.15 -6.89 -26.51
C PRO A 276 16.76 -6.34 -26.18
N ARG A 277 16.62 -5.62 -25.06
CA ARG A 277 15.33 -5.04 -24.63
C ARG A 277 15.44 -3.52 -24.48
N PRO A 278 15.77 -2.78 -25.55
CA PRO A 278 16.01 -1.34 -25.47
C PRO A 278 14.80 -0.55 -24.94
N ILE A 279 13.57 -1.01 -25.17
CA ILE A 279 12.38 -0.32 -24.66
C ILE A 279 12.24 -0.59 -23.16
N ALA A 280 12.46 -1.82 -22.70
CA ALA A 280 12.48 -2.19 -21.28
C ALA A 280 13.57 -1.42 -20.53
N GLU A 281 14.78 -1.33 -21.08
CA GLU A 281 15.89 -0.57 -20.49
C GLU A 281 15.56 0.92 -20.32
N ARG A 282 14.85 1.52 -21.29
CA ARG A 282 14.33 2.90 -21.15
C ARG A 282 13.32 3.02 -20.00
N GLY A 283 12.40 2.05 -19.89
CA GLY A 283 11.43 1.99 -18.81
C GLY A 283 12.09 1.83 -17.43
N GLU A 284 13.03 0.90 -17.30
CA GLU A 284 13.81 0.66 -16.09
C GLU A 284 14.61 1.90 -15.66
N LYS A 285 15.24 2.60 -16.61
CA LYS A 285 15.92 3.87 -16.34
C LYS A 285 14.96 4.94 -15.83
N ALA A 286 13.81 5.10 -16.47
CA ALA A 286 12.79 6.07 -16.05
C ALA A 286 12.26 5.74 -14.65
N ILE A 287 12.03 4.45 -14.35
CA ILE A 287 11.64 4.00 -13.01
C ILE A 287 12.74 4.36 -12.01
N ALA A 288 14.00 4.03 -12.27
CA ALA A 288 15.11 4.34 -11.37
C ALA A 288 15.25 5.86 -11.11
N GLU A 289 15.10 6.70 -12.13
CA GLU A 289 15.08 8.15 -12.00
C GLU A 289 13.90 8.64 -11.16
N PHE A 290 12.71 8.06 -11.37
CA PHE A 290 11.51 8.36 -10.58
C PHE A 290 11.68 7.98 -9.11
N VAL A 291 12.17 6.77 -8.83
CA VAL A 291 12.46 6.30 -7.46
C VAL A 291 13.44 7.23 -6.76
N LYS A 292 14.49 7.65 -7.47
CA LYS A 292 15.52 8.56 -6.93
C LYS A 292 14.95 9.95 -6.61
N ALA A 293 13.97 10.42 -7.37
CA ALA A 293 13.37 11.74 -7.19
C ALA A 293 12.27 11.79 -6.13
N LYS A 294 11.64 10.64 -5.81
CA LYS A 294 10.50 10.54 -4.89
C LYS A 294 10.87 10.96 -3.47
N LYS A 295 10.10 11.87 -2.89
CA LYS A 295 10.27 12.33 -1.50
C LYS A 295 9.17 11.80 -0.60
N LEU A 296 9.44 11.80 0.70
CA LEU A 296 8.42 11.51 1.73
C LEU A 296 7.31 12.57 1.74
N SER A 297 7.65 13.83 1.48
CA SER A 297 6.67 14.94 1.43
C SER A 297 5.60 14.78 0.36
N ASP A 298 5.86 13.94 -0.64
CA ASP A 298 4.96 13.73 -1.77
C ASP A 298 3.81 12.77 -1.41
N ASP A 299 3.85 12.09 -0.26
CA ASP A 299 2.76 11.22 0.19
C ASP A 299 1.90 11.91 1.25
N SER A 300 0.59 11.90 1.03
CA SER A 300 -0.40 12.53 1.92
C SER A 300 -0.41 11.94 3.33
N ILE A 301 -0.07 10.66 3.50
CA ILE A 301 0.04 10.03 4.83
C ILE A 301 1.07 10.74 5.73
N TYR A 302 2.09 11.37 5.15
CA TYR A 302 3.11 12.16 5.85
C TYR A 302 2.83 13.67 5.87
N ALA A 303 1.70 14.13 5.33
CA ALA A 303 1.34 15.54 5.31
C ALA A 303 1.28 16.12 6.74
N GLY A 304 1.96 17.25 6.93
CA GLY A 304 2.09 17.93 8.22
C GLY A 304 3.05 17.27 9.22
N ILE A 305 3.74 16.20 8.85
CA ILE A 305 4.85 15.61 9.65
C ILE A 305 6.17 15.52 8.87
N SER A 306 6.15 15.68 7.55
CA SER A 306 7.33 15.76 6.69
C SER A 306 8.11 17.07 6.82
N GLU A 307 7.42 18.17 7.11
CA GLU A 307 8.01 19.52 7.21
C GLU A 307 8.57 19.83 8.61
N GLY A 308 8.28 18.99 9.59
CA GLY A 308 8.63 19.20 10.99
C GLY A 308 9.96 18.57 11.38
N ALA A 309 11.09 19.08 10.89
CA ALA A 309 12.37 18.82 11.53
C ALA A 309 12.41 19.64 12.83
N GLY A 310 12.07 19.02 13.96
CA GLY A 310 12.31 19.66 15.27
C GLY A 310 13.81 19.93 15.47
N PRO A 311 14.17 20.81 16.44
CA PRO A 311 15.58 21.10 16.73
C PRO A 311 16.32 19.82 17.09
N LEU A 312 17.59 19.75 16.70
CA LEU A 312 18.47 18.65 17.08
C LEU A 312 18.87 18.77 18.56
N PRO A 313 19.00 17.65 19.29
CA PRO A 313 18.77 16.28 18.86
C PRO A 313 17.28 15.94 18.69
N ALA A 314 16.96 15.09 17.70
CA ALA A 314 15.59 14.71 17.35
C ALA A 314 15.43 13.20 17.19
N ILE A 315 14.25 12.65 17.50
CA ILE A 315 13.95 11.24 17.26
C ILE A 315 13.77 11.00 15.75
N GLY A 316 14.53 10.08 15.18
CA GLY A 316 14.37 9.66 13.79
C GLY A 316 13.25 8.64 13.66
N VAL A 317 12.34 8.82 12.70
CA VAL A 317 11.34 7.82 12.33
C VAL A 317 11.61 7.38 10.90
N VAL A 318 12.04 6.13 10.71
CA VAL A 318 12.29 5.61 9.36
C VAL A 318 10.99 5.48 8.60
N ALA A 319 10.94 6.09 7.42
CA ALA A 319 9.80 6.08 6.53
C ALA A 319 10.25 5.75 5.10
N GLU A 320 9.39 5.05 4.37
CA GLU A 320 9.56 4.78 2.95
C GLU A 320 8.50 5.56 2.19
N PRO A 321 8.85 6.30 1.12
CA PRO A 321 7.84 6.86 0.25
C PRO A 321 7.07 5.75 -0.47
N SER A 322 5.90 6.09 -0.98
CA SER A 322 5.04 5.17 -1.69
C SER A 322 5.62 4.84 -3.04
N MET A 323 5.55 3.55 -3.36
CA MET A 323 6.06 2.91 -4.56
C MET A 323 4.93 2.07 -5.14
N GLU A 324 5.13 1.53 -6.34
CA GLU A 324 4.21 0.54 -6.90
C GLU A 324 3.96 -0.61 -5.91
N MET A 325 2.72 -1.12 -5.89
CA MET A 325 2.29 -2.18 -5.00
C MET A 325 3.22 -3.40 -5.11
N GLY A 326 3.61 -3.97 -3.96
CA GLY A 326 4.50 -5.14 -3.90
C GLY A 326 6.00 -4.83 -4.01
N ILE A 327 6.40 -3.60 -4.32
CA ILE A 327 7.81 -3.19 -4.43
C ILE A 327 8.34 -2.53 -3.13
N ALA A 328 7.46 -2.30 -2.15
CA ALA A 328 7.81 -1.70 -0.87
C ALA A 328 8.85 -2.54 -0.10
N LYS A 329 9.97 -1.92 0.30
CA LYS A 329 11.07 -2.59 1.01
C LYS A 329 10.74 -2.89 2.47
N LEU A 330 10.11 -1.95 3.18
CA LEU A 330 9.71 -2.17 4.59
C LEU A 330 8.38 -2.91 4.73
N GLY A 331 7.69 -3.09 3.61
CA GLY A 331 6.31 -3.57 3.57
C GLY A 331 5.30 -2.44 3.75
N PHE A 332 4.10 -2.72 3.27
CA PHE A 332 3.05 -1.72 3.07
C PHE A 332 2.55 -1.08 4.38
N SER A 333 2.41 -1.87 5.46
CA SER A 333 1.95 -1.39 6.78
C SER A 333 2.99 -0.52 7.50
N SER A 334 4.27 -0.62 7.15
CA SER A 334 5.35 0.14 7.81
C SER A 334 5.22 1.65 7.59
N ARG A 335 4.66 2.08 6.45
CA ARG A 335 4.37 3.48 6.16
C ARG A 335 3.32 4.06 7.12
N LEU A 336 2.26 3.30 7.37
CA LEU A 336 1.25 3.67 8.37
C LEU A 336 1.87 3.78 9.75
N PHE A 337 2.65 2.78 10.19
CA PHE A 337 3.29 2.81 11.51
C PHE A 337 4.26 3.99 11.66
N ALA A 338 5.04 4.32 10.63
CA ALA A 338 5.89 5.51 10.63
C ALA A 338 5.06 6.79 10.85
N ALA A 339 3.94 6.94 10.13
CA ALA A 339 3.06 8.08 10.30
C ALA A 339 2.39 8.13 11.69
N LEU A 340 1.92 6.99 12.21
CA LEU A 340 1.33 6.86 13.55
C LEU A 340 2.32 7.30 14.64
N CYS A 341 3.57 6.83 14.58
CA CYS A 341 4.63 7.19 15.52
C CYS A 341 4.96 8.68 15.44
N ALA A 342 5.23 9.19 14.23
CA ALA A 342 5.58 10.60 14.01
C ALA A 342 4.47 11.57 14.47
N ARG A 343 3.20 11.29 14.13
CA ARG A 343 2.07 12.11 14.59
C ARG A 343 1.90 12.05 16.11
N THR A 344 2.16 10.90 16.72
CA THR A 344 2.14 10.77 18.19
C THR A 344 3.24 11.60 18.83
N LEU A 345 4.49 11.53 18.32
CA LEU A 345 5.59 12.37 18.81
C LEU A 345 5.29 13.87 18.66
N LYS A 346 4.74 14.27 17.51
CA LYS A 346 4.31 15.66 17.27
C LYS A 346 3.27 16.12 18.29
N ALA A 347 2.26 15.30 18.55
CA ALA A 347 1.18 15.63 19.49
C ALA A 347 1.68 15.78 20.94
N GLU A 348 2.76 15.07 21.30
CA GLU A 348 3.41 15.17 22.61
C GLU A 348 4.52 16.24 22.67
N GLY A 349 4.68 17.05 21.61
CA GLY A 349 5.71 18.09 21.56
C GLY A 349 7.15 17.56 21.55
N LYS A 350 7.37 16.28 21.22
CA LYS A 350 8.71 15.70 21.08
C LYS A 350 9.34 16.09 19.75
N SER A 351 10.61 16.48 19.78
CA SER A 351 11.39 16.74 18.56
C SER A 351 11.59 15.43 17.78
N PHE A 352 11.17 15.41 16.51
CA PHE A 352 11.35 14.26 15.64
C PHE A 352 11.70 14.71 14.21
N ARG A 353 12.11 13.75 13.38
CA ARG A 353 12.21 13.90 11.92
C ARG A 353 11.93 12.58 11.23
N LEU A 354 11.29 12.64 10.07
CA LEU A 354 11.23 11.48 9.20
C LEU A 354 12.59 11.26 8.54
N VAL A 355 13.06 10.02 8.52
CA VAL A 355 14.31 9.63 7.86
C VAL A 355 13.95 8.71 6.71
N SER A 356 14.28 9.11 5.48
CA SER A 356 14.00 8.29 4.30
C SER A 356 14.79 6.98 4.36
N LEU A 357 14.13 5.85 4.08
CA LEU A 357 14.80 4.58 3.91
C LEU A 357 15.92 4.66 2.87
N PHE A 358 15.72 5.39 1.78
CA PHE A 358 16.72 5.55 0.72
C PHE A 358 17.96 6.32 1.18
N ASP A 359 17.85 7.13 2.24
CA ASP A 359 19.00 7.79 2.84
C ASP A 359 19.72 6.83 3.79
N ILE A 360 18.98 6.04 4.59
CA ILE A 360 19.55 4.98 5.44
C ILE A 360 20.33 3.94 4.63
N GLU A 361 19.87 3.62 3.42
CA GLU A 361 20.58 2.69 2.52
C GLU A 361 21.96 3.21 2.10
N LYS A 362 22.17 4.53 2.10
CA LYS A 362 23.49 5.14 1.84
C LYS A 362 24.29 5.31 3.13
N SER A 363 23.65 5.84 4.18
CA SER A 363 24.27 6.09 5.47
C SER A 363 23.22 6.29 6.56
N VAL A 364 23.50 5.75 7.74
CA VAL A 364 22.73 6.04 8.96
C VAL A 364 23.01 7.47 9.47
N PRO A 365 22.04 8.14 10.12
CA PRO A 365 22.26 9.47 10.69
C PRO A 365 23.25 9.45 11.85
N ASN A 366 23.83 10.60 12.18
CA ASN A 366 24.71 10.76 13.32
C ASN A 366 23.93 10.56 14.64
N PRO A 367 24.34 9.62 15.53
CA PRO A 367 23.70 9.41 16.83
C PRO A 367 23.61 10.64 17.75
N LYS A 368 24.49 11.63 17.58
CA LYS A 368 24.42 12.89 18.35
C LYS A 368 23.26 13.78 17.92
N GLU A 369 22.87 13.70 16.64
CA GLU A 369 21.76 14.45 16.07
C GLU A 369 20.46 13.66 16.17
N VAL A 370 20.53 12.37 15.83
CA VAL A 370 19.42 11.44 15.92
C VAL A 370 19.83 10.35 16.91
N PRO A 371 19.57 10.50 18.22
CA PRO A 371 19.99 9.52 19.23
C PRO A 371 19.11 8.27 19.24
N ILE A 372 17.85 8.39 18.80
CA ILE A 372 16.90 7.29 18.74
C ILE A 372 16.39 7.19 17.31
N LEU A 373 16.45 5.98 16.74
CA LEU A 373 15.87 5.65 15.44
C LEU A 373 14.73 4.65 15.64
N ILE A 374 13.53 5.05 15.26
CA ILE A 374 12.33 4.23 15.24
C ILE A 374 12.24 3.55 13.88
N ILE A 375 12.17 2.22 13.85
CA ILE A 375 12.18 1.40 12.64
C ILE A 375 10.92 0.53 12.60
N PRO A 376 9.85 0.98 11.92
CA PRO A 376 8.75 0.12 11.55
C PRO A 376 9.17 -0.80 10.40
N THR A 377 9.15 -2.10 10.63
CA THR A 377 9.47 -3.08 9.58
C THR A 377 8.68 -4.38 9.72
N ARG A 378 8.19 -4.89 8.60
CA ARG A 378 7.62 -6.25 8.50
C ARG A 378 8.63 -7.25 7.93
N ALA A 379 9.69 -6.79 7.30
CA ALA A 379 10.66 -7.59 6.56
C ALA A 379 12.09 -7.40 7.10
N ALA A 380 13.04 -8.11 6.50
CA ALA A 380 14.46 -7.84 6.72
C ALA A 380 14.76 -6.38 6.35
N PHE A 381 15.41 -5.67 7.26
CA PHE A 381 15.76 -4.27 7.04
C PHE A 381 16.99 -4.19 6.11
N PRO A 382 16.96 -3.36 5.06
CA PRO A 382 18.12 -3.20 4.19
C PRO A 382 19.26 -2.57 4.99
N ASN A 383 20.49 -3.02 4.73
CA ASN A 383 21.69 -2.45 5.34
C ASN A 383 21.80 -2.58 6.88
N ALA A 384 21.40 -3.73 7.44
CA ALA A 384 21.50 -4.01 8.89
C ALA A 384 22.90 -3.76 9.48
N LYS A 385 23.97 -3.88 8.69
CA LYS A 385 25.35 -3.59 9.10
C LYS A 385 25.55 -2.12 9.51
N GLU A 386 24.97 -1.17 8.78
CA GLU A 386 25.08 0.25 9.15
C GLU A 386 24.26 0.57 10.41
N LEU A 387 23.14 -0.12 10.65
CA LEU A 387 22.42 0.00 11.92
C LEU A 387 23.23 -0.53 13.10
N ASN A 388 24.03 -1.59 12.92
CA ASN A 388 24.95 -2.06 13.95
C ASN A 388 25.98 -0.96 14.29
N LYS A 389 26.59 -0.34 13.28
CA LYS A 389 27.52 0.78 13.48
C LYS A 389 26.87 1.99 14.15
N TYR A 390 25.61 2.28 13.81
CA TYR A 390 24.85 3.35 14.47
C TYR A 390 24.73 3.08 15.98
N VAL A 391 24.43 1.83 16.37
CA VAL A 391 24.39 1.42 17.78
C VAL A 391 25.76 1.47 18.45
N GLU A 392 26.81 0.99 17.78
CA GLU A 392 28.20 1.05 18.27
C GLU A 392 28.65 2.50 18.55
N ASN A 393 28.14 3.46 17.75
CA ASN A 393 28.39 4.89 17.92
C ASN A 393 27.46 5.58 18.93
N GLY A 394 26.73 4.82 19.76
CA GLY A 394 25.87 5.34 20.82
C GLY A 394 24.41 5.61 20.41
N GLY A 395 24.04 5.27 19.17
CA GLY A 395 22.67 5.34 18.70
C GLY A 395 21.79 4.26 19.33
N LYS A 396 20.50 4.54 19.43
CA LYS A 396 19.51 3.62 20.03
C LYS A 396 18.37 3.31 19.06
N LEU A 397 17.81 2.10 19.16
CA LEU A 397 16.79 1.61 18.23
C LEU A 397 15.48 1.29 18.94
N LEU A 398 14.36 1.78 18.40
CA LEU A 398 13.03 1.24 18.70
C LEU A 398 12.53 0.50 17.45
N ILE A 399 12.56 -0.82 17.50
CA ILE A 399 12.18 -1.66 16.37
C ILE A 399 10.72 -2.07 16.54
N ILE A 400 9.88 -1.58 15.64
CA ILE A 400 8.48 -1.97 15.55
C ILE A 400 8.39 -3.10 14.52
N GLY A 401 8.56 -4.32 15.03
CA GLY A 401 8.95 -5.46 14.22
C GLY A 401 7.85 -6.49 13.99
N GLY A 402 7.89 -7.11 12.80
CA GLY A 402 7.01 -8.22 12.45
C GLY A 402 7.71 -9.56 12.18
N THR A 403 8.93 -9.56 11.66
CA THR A 403 9.70 -10.79 11.41
C THR A 403 11.17 -10.57 11.76
N ASN A 404 11.95 -11.65 11.92
CA ASN A 404 13.36 -11.56 12.31
C ASN A 404 14.16 -10.84 11.22
N ALA A 405 14.33 -9.53 11.38
CA ALA A 405 15.37 -8.76 10.76
C ALA A 405 16.53 -8.77 11.75
N ASN A 406 17.68 -9.33 11.37
CA ASN A 406 18.89 -9.34 12.19
C ASN A 406 19.46 -7.91 12.34
N ILE A 407 18.70 -7.03 12.97
CA ILE A 407 19.00 -5.64 13.26
C ILE A 407 19.72 -5.62 14.61
N ALA A 408 20.84 -4.89 14.70
CA ALA A 408 21.63 -4.78 15.92
C ALA A 408 22.07 -6.13 16.51
N ASN A 409 22.31 -7.12 15.65
CA ASN A 409 22.68 -8.50 16.02
C ASN A 409 21.69 -9.20 16.97
N LEU A 410 20.42 -8.77 16.99
CA LEU A 410 19.40 -9.34 17.88
C LEU A 410 18.88 -10.71 17.41
N GLY A 411 19.29 -11.18 16.23
CA GLY A 411 18.76 -12.40 15.61
C GLY A 411 18.84 -13.66 16.48
N GLY A 412 19.86 -13.76 17.35
CA GLY A 412 20.04 -14.90 18.27
C GLY A 412 19.00 -14.98 19.40
N TYR A 413 18.33 -13.86 19.71
CA TYR A 413 17.29 -13.81 20.74
C TYR A 413 15.91 -14.18 20.19
N PHE A 414 15.72 -14.30 18.88
CA PHE A 414 14.39 -14.54 18.29
C PHE A 414 14.16 -16.01 17.93
N ALA A 415 13.02 -16.55 18.35
CA ALA A 415 12.47 -17.81 17.83
C ALA A 415 11.15 -17.57 17.11
N LYS A 416 10.92 -18.28 16.00
CA LYS A 416 9.61 -18.27 15.35
C LYS A 416 8.65 -19.18 16.11
N ARG A 417 7.43 -18.71 16.33
CA ARG A 417 6.33 -19.52 16.88
C ARG A 417 5.41 -20.03 15.76
N PRO A 418 4.78 -21.20 15.94
CA PRO A 418 3.70 -21.67 15.09
C PRO A 418 2.54 -20.67 14.97
N ASN A 419 1.86 -20.66 13.83
CA ASN A 419 0.81 -19.67 13.54
C ASN A 419 -0.34 -19.69 14.56
N ASN A 420 -0.72 -20.86 15.07
CA ASN A 420 -1.79 -21.04 16.05
C ASN A 420 -1.41 -20.59 17.49
N GLU A 421 -0.15 -20.24 17.72
CA GLU A 421 0.33 -19.73 19.02
C GLU A 421 0.59 -18.22 19.00
N THR A 422 0.30 -17.57 17.87
CA THR A 422 0.56 -16.14 17.65
C THR A 422 -0.74 -15.42 17.36
N PRO A 423 -0.89 -14.14 17.75
CA PRO A 423 -2.13 -13.42 17.51
C PRO A 423 -2.37 -13.17 16.02
N VAL A 424 -1.30 -13.08 15.22
CA VAL A 424 -1.38 -12.71 13.81
C VAL A 424 -0.68 -13.74 12.94
N SER A 425 -1.46 -14.48 12.15
CA SER A 425 -0.95 -15.46 11.20
C SER A 425 -0.49 -14.76 9.91
N PRO A 426 0.64 -15.17 9.31
CA PRO A 426 1.05 -14.73 7.99
C PRO A 426 0.17 -15.31 6.86
N ALA A 427 -0.65 -16.33 7.13
CA ALA A 427 -1.54 -16.92 6.12
C ALA A 427 -2.66 -15.96 5.70
N TYR A 428 -3.13 -16.08 4.45
CA TYR A 428 -4.31 -15.34 3.96
C TYR A 428 -5.59 -15.81 4.65
N GLY A 429 -6.57 -14.91 4.71
CA GLY A 429 -7.88 -15.19 5.30
C GLY A 429 -7.95 -15.02 6.82
N THR A 430 -9.13 -15.34 7.33
CA THR A 430 -9.42 -15.39 8.76
C THR A 430 -8.70 -16.58 9.39
N ALA A 431 -7.91 -16.32 10.42
CA ALA A 431 -7.17 -17.33 11.17
C ALA A 431 -7.34 -17.07 12.66
N ASN A 432 -7.06 -18.09 13.48
CA ASN A 432 -7.00 -18.00 14.93
C ASN A 432 -8.29 -17.45 15.60
N THR A 433 -9.46 -17.66 14.99
CA THR A 433 -10.73 -17.09 15.46
C THR A 433 -11.10 -17.56 16.87
N GLU A 434 -10.80 -18.80 17.21
CA GLU A 434 -11.07 -19.35 18.54
C GLU A 434 -9.90 -19.07 19.49
N GLU A 435 -8.67 -19.22 18.99
CA GLU A 435 -7.45 -19.07 19.77
C GLU A 435 -7.27 -17.64 20.29
N ILE A 436 -7.60 -16.62 19.47
CA ILE A 436 -7.42 -15.21 19.84
C ILE A 436 -8.27 -14.81 21.06
N LYS A 437 -9.39 -15.51 21.32
CA LYS A 437 -10.28 -15.23 22.47
C LYS A 437 -9.59 -15.52 23.80
N ASP A 438 -8.66 -16.48 23.81
CA ASP A 438 -7.90 -16.88 24.98
C ASP A 438 -6.53 -16.17 25.07
N MET A 439 -6.16 -15.39 24.05
CA MET A 439 -4.89 -14.66 24.01
C MET A 439 -4.96 -13.34 24.77
N LYS A 440 -3.90 -13.04 25.53
CA LYS A 440 -3.77 -11.80 26.31
C LYS A 440 -2.33 -11.33 26.33
N ILE A 441 -2.16 -10.02 26.42
CA ILE A 441 -0.86 -9.40 26.66
C ILE A 441 -0.73 -9.12 28.14
N GLU A 442 0.28 -9.69 28.78
CA GLU A 442 0.68 -9.32 30.14
C GLU A 442 1.88 -8.38 30.07
N PHE A 443 1.71 -7.16 30.55
CA PHE A 443 2.77 -6.16 30.63
C PHE A 443 3.64 -6.36 31.87
N ASP A 444 4.92 -6.05 31.72
CA ASP A 444 5.94 -6.19 32.75
C ASP A 444 6.76 -4.91 32.90
N GLY A 445 7.42 -4.79 34.06
CA GLY A 445 8.34 -3.69 34.36
C GLY A 445 7.75 -2.30 34.06
N PRO A 446 8.49 -1.43 33.33
CA PRO A 446 8.02 -0.08 33.00
C PRO A 446 6.73 -0.03 32.17
N LEU A 447 6.47 -1.01 31.29
CA LEU A 447 5.24 -1.01 30.50
C LEU A 447 4.02 -1.33 31.36
N ALA A 448 4.15 -2.15 32.40
CA ALA A 448 3.08 -2.41 33.35
C ALA A 448 2.60 -1.15 34.08
N ALA A 449 3.48 -0.15 34.27
CA ALA A 449 3.17 1.10 34.95
C ALA A 449 2.35 2.08 34.10
N VAL A 450 2.48 2.01 32.77
CA VAL A 450 1.76 2.89 31.84
C VAL A 450 0.57 2.21 31.17
N ALA A 451 0.53 0.88 31.18
CA ALA A 451 -0.60 0.11 30.69
C ALA A 451 -1.81 0.33 31.61
N LYS A 452 -2.96 0.67 31.02
CA LYS A 452 -4.23 0.82 31.78
C LYS A 452 -4.62 -0.45 32.55
N LYS A 453 -4.16 -1.61 32.08
CA LYS A 453 -4.34 -2.92 32.71
C LYS A 453 -3.03 -3.69 32.62
N LYS A 454 -2.65 -4.39 33.69
CA LYS A 454 -1.49 -5.30 33.68
C LYS A 454 -1.67 -6.43 32.66
N VAL A 455 -2.91 -6.87 32.44
CA VAL A 455 -3.28 -7.88 31.43
C VAL A 455 -4.34 -7.31 30.49
N ALA A 456 -4.07 -7.33 29.19
CA ALA A 456 -4.93 -6.79 28.14
C ALA A 456 -5.36 -7.91 27.16
N PRO A 457 -6.65 -8.28 27.11
CA PRO A 457 -7.17 -9.17 26.07
C PRO A 457 -7.27 -8.43 24.74
N PHE A 458 -7.24 -9.17 23.64
CA PHE A 458 -7.53 -8.63 22.31
C PHE A 458 -9.02 -8.26 22.21
N ALA A 459 -9.32 -7.06 21.72
CA ALA A 459 -10.70 -6.62 21.46
C ALA A 459 -11.20 -7.06 20.08
N ALA A 460 -10.28 -7.39 19.16
CA ALA A 460 -10.58 -7.85 17.81
C ALA A 460 -9.62 -8.95 17.35
N ASN A 461 -10.05 -9.74 16.35
CA ASN A 461 -9.15 -10.65 15.64
C ASN A 461 -8.36 -9.88 14.57
N PRO A 462 -7.02 -9.84 14.65
CA PRO A 462 -6.20 -9.14 13.66
C PRO A 462 -6.11 -9.86 12.30
N ASN A 463 -6.63 -11.09 12.19
CA ASN A 463 -6.66 -11.87 10.95
C ASN A 463 -7.97 -11.61 10.21
N THR A 464 -7.99 -10.59 9.34
CA THR A 464 -9.16 -10.25 8.53
C THR A 464 -9.28 -11.15 7.29
N PRO A 465 -10.49 -11.35 6.73
CA PRO A 465 -10.71 -12.16 5.53
C PRO A 465 -9.84 -11.74 4.33
N ALA A 466 -9.59 -10.44 4.18
CA ALA A 466 -8.80 -9.89 3.09
C ALA A 466 -7.31 -10.32 3.15
N GLY A 467 -6.77 -10.58 4.35
CA GLY A 467 -5.40 -11.04 4.50
C GLY A 467 -4.30 -9.97 4.41
N TRP A 468 -4.60 -8.81 3.81
CA TRP A 468 -3.67 -7.69 3.60
C TRP A 468 -3.52 -6.81 4.86
N GLY A 469 -2.38 -6.11 4.96
CA GLY A 469 -2.17 -5.11 6.02
C GLY A 469 -2.05 -5.63 7.46
N LYS A 470 -2.05 -6.96 7.70
CA LYS A 470 -1.97 -7.54 9.04
C LYS A 470 -0.71 -7.08 9.80
N PRO A 471 -0.79 -6.77 11.11
CA PRO A 471 0.36 -6.46 11.95
C PRO A 471 1.12 -7.73 12.34
N VAL A 472 1.58 -8.50 11.35
CA VAL A 472 2.18 -9.83 11.54
C VAL A 472 3.39 -9.71 12.46
N ALA A 473 3.36 -10.43 13.58
CA ALA A 473 4.51 -10.63 14.46
C ALA A 473 4.44 -12.03 15.08
N ASN A 474 5.33 -12.93 14.63
CA ASN A 474 5.34 -14.35 15.02
C ASN A 474 6.61 -14.77 15.77
N LEU A 475 7.24 -13.81 16.45
CA LEU A 475 8.48 -14.02 17.17
C LEU A 475 8.24 -14.11 18.68
N GLU A 476 8.92 -15.07 19.29
CA GLU A 476 9.26 -15.12 20.70
C GLU A 476 10.65 -14.52 20.91
N ILE A 477 10.81 -13.77 21.99
CA ILE A 477 12.09 -13.27 22.47
C ILE A 477 12.58 -14.19 23.59
N LYS A 478 13.69 -14.90 23.35
CA LYS A 478 14.35 -15.73 24.34
C LYS A 478 15.07 -14.86 25.37
N ILE A 479 14.79 -15.09 26.64
CA ILE A 479 15.53 -14.47 27.75
C ILE A 479 16.69 -15.39 28.08
N LEU A 480 17.82 -15.18 27.38
CA LEU A 480 19.02 -16.01 27.49
C LEU A 480 19.94 -15.55 28.62
N ASP A 481 19.86 -14.28 29.00
CA ASP A 481 20.72 -13.60 29.94
C ASP A 481 20.02 -12.38 30.56
N ASP A 482 20.69 -11.68 31.49
CA ASP A 482 20.22 -10.49 32.19
C ASP A 482 20.21 -9.21 31.33
N LYS A 483 20.74 -9.28 30.11
CA LYS A 483 20.74 -8.18 29.14
C LYS A 483 19.41 -8.06 28.43
N VAL A 484 18.57 -9.10 28.47
CA VAL A 484 17.20 -9.09 27.93
C VAL A 484 16.22 -8.79 29.04
N VAL A 485 15.65 -7.58 29.04
CA VAL A 485 14.61 -7.19 30.01
C VAL A 485 13.24 -7.37 29.36
N PRO A 486 12.42 -8.33 29.81
CA PRO A 486 11.06 -8.49 29.29
C PRO A 486 10.20 -7.27 29.63
N LEU A 487 9.38 -6.86 28.67
CA LEU A 487 8.45 -5.73 28.79
C LEU A 487 6.99 -6.15 28.57
N ALA A 488 6.77 -7.17 27.75
CA ALA A 488 5.44 -7.77 27.59
C ALA A 488 5.54 -9.23 27.17
N TRP A 489 4.51 -9.97 27.56
CA TRP A 489 4.37 -11.40 27.35
C TRP A 489 3.03 -11.72 26.69
N LEU A 490 3.03 -12.64 25.74
CA LEU A 490 1.78 -13.22 25.23
C LEU A 490 1.42 -14.44 26.07
N GLN A 491 0.24 -14.42 26.67
CA GLN A 491 -0.42 -15.60 27.23
C GLN A 491 -1.33 -16.20 26.15
N TYR A 492 -1.27 -17.52 25.95
CA TYR A 492 -2.10 -18.22 24.97
C TYR A 492 -2.53 -19.62 25.43
N GLY A 493 -3.64 -20.11 24.87
CA GLY A 493 -4.17 -21.45 25.10
C GLY A 493 -4.80 -21.68 26.48
N LYS A 494 -5.44 -22.85 26.64
CA LYS A 494 -6.16 -23.23 27.88
C LYS A 494 -5.25 -23.33 29.10
N HIS A 495 -3.98 -23.68 28.89
CA HIS A 495 -2.98 -23.78 29.96
C HIS A 495 -2.24 -22.45 30.24
N GLN A 496 -2.64 -21.36 29.58
CA GLN A 496 -2.05 -20.02 29.73
C GLN A 496 -0.52 -20.04 29.56
N THR A 497 -0.05 -20.79 28.57
CA THR A 497 1.36 -20.80 28.19
C THR A 497 1.79 -19.37 27.86
N LYS A 498 2.98 -18.98 28.32
CA LYS A 498 3.44 -17.59 28.28
C LYS A 498 4.82 -17.52 27.62
N TYR A 499 5.01 -16.57 26.71
CA TYR A 499 6.32 -16.28 26.12
C TYR A 499 6.51 -14.77 25.89
N CYS A 500 7.77 -14.33 25.90
CA CYS A 500 8.11 -12.93 25.80
C CYS A 500 7.96 -12.45 24.34
N VAL A 501 7.29 -11.32 24.14
CA VAL A 501 7.02 -10.74 22.81
C VAL A 501 7.55 -9.32 22.65
N CYS A 502 7.87 -8.65 23.75
CA CYS A 502 8.45 -7.31 23.78
C CYS A 502 9.54 -7.26 24.85
N ALA A 503 10.71 -6.74 24.49
CA ALA A 503 11.86 -6.67 25.40
C ALA A 503 12.75 -5.47 25.10
N ALA A 504 13.44 -5.00 26.13
CA ALA A 504 14.57 -4.09 26.04
C ALA A 504 15.89 -4.87 26.09
N PHE A 505 16.87 -4.45 25.30
CA PHE A 505 18.18 -5.07 25.20
C PHE A 505 19.25 -4.12 25.73
N LYS A 506 20.09 -4.64 26.63
CA LYS A 506 21.17 -3.89 27.27
C LYS A 506 22.52 -4.19 26.64
N ASN A 507 23.37 -3.16 26.56
CA ASN A 507 24.78 -3.33 26.23
C ASN A 507 25.56 -3.84 27.45
N ALA A 508 26.87 -4.07 27.30
CA ALA A 508 27.73 -4.51 28.40
C ALA A 508 27.78 -3.51 29.59
N GLY A 509 27.51 -2.22 29.34
CA GLY A 509 27.39 -1.19 30.37
C GLY A 509 26.03 -1.15 31.08
N GLY A 510 25.12 -2.08 30.75
CA GLY A 510 23.78 -2.15 31.35
C GLY A 510 22.76 -1.17 30.74
N GLU A 511 23.13 -0.46 29.68
CA GLU A 511 22.30 0.57 29.05
C GLU A 511 21.40 -0.01 27.97
N ILE A 512 20.15 0.44 27.92
CA ILE A 512 19.23 0.04 26.86
C ILE A 512 19.67 0.69 25.54
N PHE A 513 20.07 -0.14 24.57
CA PHE A 513 20.42 0.29 23.21
C PHE A 513 19.32 -0.05 22.19
N ALA A 514 18.49 -1.04 22.47
CA ALA A 514 17.39 -1.42 21.60
C ALA A 514 16.14 -1.85 22.37
N ILE A 515 14.97 -1.60 21.80
CA ILE A 515 13.69 -2.18 22.21
C ILE A 515 13.04 -2.82 21.00
N TRP A 516 12.56 -4.05 21.16
CA TRP A 516 11.70 -4.72 20.20
C TRP A 516 10.24 -4.64 20.64
N LEU A 517 9.38 -4.08 19.78
CA LEU A 517 7.94 -3.93 20.00
C LEU A 517 7.18 -4.57 18.84
N PRO A 518 6.35 -5.60 19.05
CA PRO A 518 5.63 -6.25 17.98
C PRO A 518 4.56 -5.32 17.40
N GLN A 519 4.39 -5.33 16.06
CA GLN A 519 3.46 -4.46 15.34
C GLN A 519 2.04 -4.44 15.91
N TYR A 520 1.54 -5.59 16.39
CA TYR A 520 0.17 -5.67 16.92
C TYR A 520 -0.03 -4.83 18.19
N LEU A 521 1.00 -4.59 19.01
CA LEU A 521 0.86 -3.79 20.25
C LEU A 521 0.65 -2.30 19.99
N ILE A 522 1.02 -1.82 18.80
CA ILE A 522 0.82 -0.43 18.42
C ILE A 522 -0.22 -0.26 17.31
N MET A 523 -0.85 -1.35 16.91
CA MET A 523 -1.86 -1.32 15.88
C MET A 523 -3.15 -0.71 16.47
N PRO A 524 -3.65 0.43 15.93
CA PRO A 524 -4.83 1.08 16.48
C PRO A 524 -6.05 0.17 16.51
N MET A 525 -6.87 0.32 17.54
CA MET A 525 -8.15 -0.35 17.76
C MET A 525 -8.08 -1.86 18.01
N LEU A 526 -6.90 -2.49 18.07
CA LEU A 526 -6.81 -3.94 18.30
C LEU A 526 -7.12 -4.34 19.75
N PHE A 527 -6.80 -3.47 20.70
CA PHE A 527 -7.01 -3.69 22.15
C PHE A 527 -8.02 -2.74 22.77
N THR A 528 -8.45 -1.73 22.01
CA THR A 528 -9.36 -0.70 22.47
C THR A 528 -10.79 -1.23 22.41
N PRO A 529 -11.55 -1.21 23.53
CA PRO A 529 -12.93 -1.70 23.54
C PRO A 529 -13.84 -0.86 22.64
N GLU A 530 -15.05 -1.37 22.37
CA GLU A 530 -15.98 -0.82 21.38
C GLU A 530 -16.16 0.71 21.48
N LYS A 531 -16.20 1.38 20.31
CA LYS A 531 -16.63 2.77 20.09
C LYS A 531 -15.61 3.88 20.38
N GLU A 532 -14.32 3.58 20.60
CA GLU A 532 -13.31 4.64 20.44
C GLU A 532 -13.28 5.08 18.98
N ARG A 533 -13.36 6.40 18.76
CA ARG A 533 -13.32 6.99 17.42
C ARG A 533 -11.92 7.55 17.19
N MET A 534 -11.27 7.12 16.12
CA MET A 534 -10.19 7.92 15.55
C MET A 534 -10.79 9.28 15.17
N PRO A 535 -10.30 10.41 15.73
CA PRO A 535 -10.93 11.70 15.47
C PRO A 535 -10.83 12.10 13.99
N ASP A 536 -9.74 11.71 13.34
CA ASP A 536 -9.46 12.01 11.95
C ASP A 536 -8.67 10.86 11.33
N TRP A 537 -9.31 10.11 10.45
CA TRP A 537 -8.68 9.00 9.74
C TRP A 537 -7.76 9.47 8.61
N SER A 538 -7.84 10.73 8.15
CA SER A 538 -6.89 11.30 7.19
C SER A 538 -5.49 11.50 7.78
N LYS A 539 -5.41 11.58 9.11
CA LYS A 539 -4.20 11.81 9.91
C LYS A 539 -4.19 10.88 11.12
N PRO A 540 -4.14 9.55 10.90
CA PRO A 540 -4.31 8.59 11.97
C PRO A 540 -3.18 8.71 12.99
N ARG A 541 -3.47 8.41 14.26
CA ARG A 541 -2.50 8.44 15.37
C ARG A 541 -2.62 7.17 16.20
N LEU A 542 -1.65 6.93 17.08
CA LEU A 542 -1.77 5.84 18.06
C LEU A 542 -2.98 6.12 18.97
N ASP A 543 -3.75 5.07 19.24
CA ASP A 543 -4.97 5.15 20.04
C ASP A 543 -4.66 5.19 21.55
N SER A 544 -5.72 5.24 22.38
CA SER A 544 -5.55 5.35 23.83
C SER A 544 -4.89 4.14 24.50
N PHE A 545 -4.73 3.02 23.79
CA PHE A 545 -4.00 1.85 24.23
C PHE A 545 -2.53 1.89 23.80
N ALA A 546 -2.28 2.08 22.51
CA ALA A 546 -0.95 2.00 21.90
C ALA A 546 -0.06 3.20 22.27
N LYS A 547 -0.64 4.39 22.39
CA LYS A 547 0.09 5.63 22.68
C LYS A 547 0.98 5.54 23.93
N PRO A 548 0.47 5.19 25.14
CA PRO A 548 1.30 5.14 26.34
C PRO A 548 2.42 4.10 26.25
N ILE A 549 2.16 2.95 25.62
CA ILE A 549 3.15 1.89 25.43
C ILE A 549 4.31 2.39 24.56
N PHE A 550 3.99 2.99 23.42
CA PHE A 550 4.98 3.55 22.51
C PHE A 550 5.83 4.64 23.18
N LEU A 551 5.20 5.59 23.88
CA LEU A 551 5.90 6.69 24.54
C LEU A 551 6.80 6.24 25.68
N GLU A 552 6.40 5.21 26.45
CA GLU A 552 7.26 4.65 27.50
C GLU A 552 8.48 3.94 26.89
N CYS A 553 8.32 3.22 25.77
CA CYS A 553 9.47 2.67 25.02
C CYS A 553 10.44 3.78 24.57
N VAL A 554 9.94 4.89 24.04
CA VAL A 554 10.77 6.06 23.69
C VAL A 554 11.51 6.60 24.91
N LYS A 555 10.80 6.80 26.03
CA LYS A 555 11.37 7.30 27.28
C LYS A 555 12.44 6.37 27.88
N LEU A 556 12.25 5.05 27.77
CA LEU A 556 13.25 4.08 28.21
C LEU A 556 14.57 4.22 27.43
N LEU A 557 14.49 4.54 26.13
CA LEU A 557 15.65 4.82 25.29
C LEU A 557 16.24 6.22 25.53
N GLU A 558 15.44 7.20 25.95
CA GLU A 558 15.93 8.55 26.29
C GLU A 558 16.80 8.58 27.57
N LYS A 559 16.67 7.58 28.45
CA LYS A 559 17.43 7.54 29.72
C LYS A 559 18.93 7.69 29.46
N PRO A 560 19.61 8.63 30.15
CA PRO A 560 21.02 8.92 29.92
C PRO A 560 21.87 7.69 30.21
N GLN A 561 23.00 7.61 29.50
CA GLN A 561 24.09 6.72 29.84
C GLN A 561 24.45 6.93 31.32
N PRO A 562 24.40 5.90 32.18
CA PRO A 562 25.05 6.00 33.48
C PRO A 562 26.49 6.41 33.18
N LYS A 563 26.95 7.53 33.76
CA LYS A 563 28.36 7.89 33.68
C LYS A 563 29.14 6.80 34.40
N GLY A 564 29.57 5.78 33.66
CA GLY A 564 30.61 4.88 34.09
C GLY A 564 31.81 5.75 34.40
N SER A 565 32.24 5.72 35.65
CA SER A 565 33.51 6.26 36.10
C SER A 565 34.60 5.75 35.15
N LEU A 566 35.03 6.58 34.22
CA LEU A 566 36.37 6.52 33.68
C LEU A 566 37.29 6.85 34.86
N GLY A 567 37.53 5.82 35.68
CA GLY A 567 38.66 5.78 36.57
C GLY A 567 39.90 5.84 35.69
N GLY A 568 40.37 7.07 35.47
CA GLY A 568 41.73 7.28 35.03
C GLY A 568 42.65 6.54 36.00
N LYS A 569 43.50 5.70 35.44
CA LYS A 569 44.82 5.48 35.99
C LYS A 569 45.81 5.69 34.87
N ASN A 570 46.62 6.73 35.08
CA ASN A 570 47.92 6.93 34.48
C ASN A 570 48.81 5.70 34.66
#